data_AF-A0A920G6S0-F1
#
_entry.id   AF-A0A920G6S0-F1
#
_cell.length_a   1.000
_cell.length_b   1.000
_cell.length_c   1.000
_cell.angle_alpha   90.00
_cell.angle_beta   90.00
_cell.angle_gamma   90.00
#
_symmetry.space_group_name_H-M   'P 1'
#
loop_
_entity.id
_entity.type
_entity.pdbx_description
1 polymer ?
#
loop_
_entity_poly.entity_id
_entity_poly.type
_entity_poly.pdbx_seq_one_letter_code
_entity_poly.pdbx_strand_id
1 'polypeptide(L)'
;MREYQNIFTQVQVSAPDYPGVPIGDAGRNRTKGMTHNHLLGKLGDAQIGPIYLGTLGVFSLITGLLAFVIIGMNMLASVNWDPVQFVRQLFWLSLDPPGPEYGLSIPPLNDGGWWLIVGALLTTSIMLWWARTFQISRNLGMSNTSRGRLAPRYRSIWYWALFAPC
;
A
#
# COMPACT_ATOMS: atom_id res chain seq x y z
N MET A 1 34.39 -20.93 -20.47
CA MET A 1 33.90 -21.72 -19.32
C MET A 1 32.58 -21.11 -18.85
N ARG A 2 31.57 -21.90 -18.44
CA ARG A 2 30.33 -21.37 -17.86
C ARG A 2 30.46 -21.43 -16.34
N GLU A 3 30.40 -20.28 -15.69
CA GLU A 3 30.51 -20.15 -14.24
C GLU A 3 29.17 -19.70 -13.65
N TYR A 4 28.93 -20.09 -12.40
CA TYR A 4 27.71 -19.77 -11.70
C TYR A 4 27.69 -18.30 -11.25
N GLN A 5 26.62 -17.59 -11.61
CA GLN A 5 26.49 -16.13 -11.42
C GLN A 5 25.79 -15.73 -10.10
N ASN A 6 25.47 -16.69 -9.24
CA ASN A 6 24.76 -16.44 -7.97
C ASN A 6 23.43 -15.68 -8.08
N ILE A 7 22.70 -15.89 -9.19
CA ILE A 7 21.37 -15.28 -9.40
C ILE A 7 20.26 -16.11 -8.74
N PHE A 8 20.43 -17.43 -8.68
CA PHE A 8 19.46 -18.35 -8.08
C PHE A 8 20.14 -19.29 -7.12
N THR A 9 19.65 -19.42 -5.89
CA THR A 9 20.21 -20.34 -4.90
C THR A 9 20.17 -21.78 -5.43
N GLN A 10 21.35 -22.42 -5.53
CA GLN A 10 21.43 -23.81 -6.02
C GLN A 10 20.90 -24.80 -4.98
N VAL A 11 21.22 -24.55 -3.71
CA VAL A 11 20.82 -25.37 -2.57
C VAL A 11 20.17 -24.44 -1.55
N GLN A 12 18.90 -24.70 -1.26
CA GLN A 12 18.17 -23.99 -0.21
C GLN A 12 18.27 -24.77 1.10
N VAL A 13 18.61 -24.08 2.17
CA VAL A 13 18.63 -24.64 3.53
C VAL A 13 17.47 -24.00 4.30
N SER A 14 16.73 -24.81 5.06
CA SER A 14 15.66 -24.33 5.93
C SER A 14 16.09 -24.45 7.39
N ALA A 15 15.83 -23.40 8.15
CA ALA A 15 16.04 -23.32 9.59
C ALA A 15 14.69 -23.11 10.29
N PRO A 16 14.59 -23.30 11.62
CA PRO A 16 13.38 -22.95 12.37
C PRO A 16 12.99 -21.48 12.18
N ASP A 17 11.69 -21.22 12.14
CA ASP A 17 11.13 -19.90 11.87
C ASP A 17 11.68 -18.83 12.82
N TYR A 18 12.07 -17.67 12.27
CA TYR A 18 12.58 -16.55 13.05
C TYR A 18 11.47 -15.53 13.36
N PRO A 19 11.06 -15.33 14.64
CA PRO A 19 9.97 -14.42 15.02
C PRO A 19 10.37 -12.93 15.02
N GLY A 20 11.63 -12.61 14.69
CA GLY A 20 12.17 -11.26 14.68
C GLY A 20 12.78 -10.82 16.01
N VAL A 21 13.54 -9.72 15.97
CA VAL A 21 14.17 -9.10 17.15
C VAL A 21 13.10 -8.71 18.19
N PRO A 22 13.31 -8.94 19.50
CA PRO A 22 12.36 -8.54 20.53
C PRO A 22 12.21 -7.02 20.57
N ILE A 23 10.96 -6.53 20.56
CA ILE A 23 10.61 -5.10 20.52
C ILE A 23 9.74 -4.68 21.71
N GLY A 24 9.93 -5.33 22.87
CA GLY A 24 9.13 -5.10 24.07
C GLY A 24 7.63 -5.35 23.84
N ASP A 25 6.78 -4.54 24.47
CA ASP A 25 5.31 -4.66 24.41
C ASP A 25 4.74 -4.55 22.98
N ALA A 26 5.45 -3.85 22.09
CA ALA A 26 5.07 -3.75 20.68
C ALA A 26 5.11 -5.11 19.97
N GLY A 27 5.81 -6.11 20.52
CA GLY A 27 5.88 -7.47 19.98
C GLY A 27 4.52 -8.16 19.89
N ARG A 28 3.55 -7.77 20.74
CA ARG A 28 2.18 -8.29 20.71
C ARG A 28 1.45 -8.01 19.39
N ASN A 29 1.84 -6.96 18.68
CA ASN A 29 1.23 -6.57 17.40
C ASN A 29 1.83 -7.33 16.21
N ARG A 30 2.69 -8.34 16.43
CA ARG A 30 3.17 -9.23 15.36
C ARG A 30 2.17 -10.35 15.10
N THR A 31 1.98 -10.65 13.82
CA THR A 31 1.20 -11.81 13.37
C THR A 31 1.90 -13.11 13.78
N LYS A 32 1.14 -14.16 14.14
CA LYS A 32 1.69 -15.43 14.64
C LYS A 32 2.09 -16.44 13.55
N GLY A 33 1.57 -16.30 12.33
CA GLY A 33 1.82 -17.23 11.23
C GLY A 33 3.10 -16.91 10.48
N MET A 34 3.95 -17.91 10.32
CA MET A 34 5.13 -17.90 9.45
C MET A 34 4.98 -19.04 8.44
N THR A 35 5.28 -18.77 7.18
CA THR A 35 5.16 -19.75 6.09
C THR A 35 6.42 -19.73 5.26
N HIS A 36 6.78 -20.87 4.67
CA HIS A 36 7.98 -21.01 3.85
C HIS A 36 7.60 -21.24 2.38
N ASN A 37 8.18 -20.47 1.47
CA ASN A 37 7.94 -20.58 0.03
C ASN A 37 9.24 -20.90 -0.73
N HIS A 38 9.27 -22.07 -1.38
CA HIS A 38 10.44 -22.56 -2.13
C HIS A 38 10.80 -21.69 -3.36
N LEU A 39 9.79 -21.08 -4.01
CA LEU A 39 10.02 -20.21 -5.17
C LEU A 39 10.69 -18.90 -4.76
N LEU A 40 10.25 -18.30 -3.64
CA LEU A 40 10.94 -17.13 -3.07
C LEU A 40 12.34 -17.49 -2.57
N GLY A 41 12.51 -18.67 -1.98
CA GLY A 41 13.81 -19.20 -1.58
C GLY A 41 14.83 -19.33 -2.71
N LYS A 42 14.39 -19.44 -3.98
CA LYS A 42 15.30 -19.44 -5.14
C LYS A 42 15.93 -18.08 -5.39
N LEU A 43 15.25 -16.99 -5.01
CA LEU A 43 15.68 -15.61 -5.22
C LEU A 43 16.26 -14.97 -3.95
N GLY A 44 15.89 -15.46 -2.77
CA GLY A 44 16.30 -14.88 -1.49
C GLY A 44 15.80 -15.67 -0.29
N ASP A 45 15.22 -14.98 0.69
CA ASP A 45 14.65 -15.62 1.87
C ASP A 45 13.31 -16.32 1.54
N ALA A 46 13.15 -17.54 2.05
CA ALA A 46 11.95 -18.35 1.86
C ALA A 46 10.87 -18.03 2.90
N GLN A 47 11.22 -17.40 4.02
CA GLN A 47 10.29 -17.10 5.10
C GLN A 47 9.39 -15.90 4.76
N ILE A 48 8.07 -16.12 4.82
CA ILE A 48 7.04 -15.08 4.70
C ILE A 48 6.40 -14.89 6.08
N GLY A 49 6.50 -13.65 6.60
CA GLY A 49 6.03 -13.28 7.94
C GLY A 49 7.11 -13.45 9.01
N PRO A 50 6.90 -12.95 10.25
CA PRO A 50 5.69 -12.33 10.79
C PRO A 50 5.59 -10.82 10.51
N ILE A 51 4.38 -10.34 10.23
CA ILE A 51 4.14 -8.90 9.94
C ILE A 51 3.72 -8.16 11.22
N TYR A 52 4.33 -7.00 11.46
CA TYR A 52 3.90 -6.05 12.49
C TYR A 52 2.67 -5.26 12.03
N LEU A 53 1.54 -5.46 12.70
CA LEU A 53 0.26 -4.81 12.45
C LEU A 53 -0.25 -4.11 13.73
N GLY A 54 0.23 -2.88 13.95
CA GLY A 54 -0.32 -1.99 14.99
C GLY A 54 -1.56 -1.24 14.51
N THR A 55 -2.14 -0.39 15.38
CA THR A 55 -3.32 0.45 15.06
C THR A 55 -3.14 1.25 13.78
N LEU A 56 -1.99 1.90 13.59
CA LEU A 56 -1.68 2.65 12.36
C LEU A 56 -1.71 1.78 11.10
N GLY A 57 -1.21 0.53 11.19
CA GLY A 57 -1.21 -0.40 10.08
C GLY A 57 -2.63 -0.86 9.73
N VAL A 58 -3.44 -1.14 10.75
CA VAL A 58 -4.86 -1.52 10.56
C VAL A 58 -5.65 -0.37 9.94
N PHE A 59 -5.57 0.85 10.49
CA PHE A 59 -6.28 2.00 9.93
C PHE A 59 -5.80 2.36 8.52
N SER A 60 -4.51 2.22 8.22
CA SER A 60 -3.97 2.41 6.87
C SER A 60 -4.58 1.40 5.88
N LEU A 61 -4.66 0.12 6.26
CA LEU A 61 -5.27 -0.91 5.42
C LEU A 61 -6.77 -0.70 5.23
N ILE A 62 -7.51 -0.34 6.30
CA ILE A 62 -8.94 -0.08 6.21
C ILE A 62 -9.21 1.10 5.27
N THR A 63 -8.53 2.23 5.46
CA THR A 63 -8.73 3.43 4.62
C THR A 63 -8.33 3.19 3.17
N GLY A 64 -7.23 2.46 2.93
CA GLY A 64 -6.78 2.10 1.58
C GLY A 64 -7.72 1.11 0.88
N LEU A 65 -8.21 0.10 1.59
CA LEU A 65 -9.17 -0.86 1.06
C LEU A 65 -10.51 -0.19 0.78
N LEU A 66 -10.97 0.69 1.67
CA LEU A 66 -12.19 1.46 1.46
C LEU A 66 -12.08 2.35 0.22
N ALA A 67 -10.96 3.05 0.03
CA ALA A 67 -10.69 3.80 -1.19
C ALA A 67 -10.73 2.92 -2.45
N PHE A 68 -10.09 1.74 -2.41
CA PHE A 68 -10.09 0.78 -3.52
C PHE A 68 -11.51 0.27 -3.86
N VAL A 69 -12.32 -0.04 -2.84
CA VAL A 69 -13.69 -0.49 -3.03
C VAL A 69 -14.57 0.62 -3.58
N ILE A 70 -14.43 1.87 -3.12
CA ILE A 70 -15.18 3.01 -3.68
C ILE A 70 -14.85 3.22 -5.15
N ILE A 71 -13.57 3.13 -5.54
CA ILE A 71 -13.15 3.22 -6.95
C ILE A 71 -13.84 2.12 -7.76
N GLY A 72 -13.74 0.87 -7.30
CA GLY A 72 -14.35 -0.27 -7.99
C GLY A 72 -15.87 -0.16 -8.12
N MET A 73 -16.57 0.30 -7.08
CA MET A 73 -18.03 0.50 -7.12
C MET A 73 -18.43 1.61 -8.09
N ASN A 74 -17.70 2.73 -8.14
CA ASN A 74 -17.97 3.81 -9.09
C ASN A 74 -17.70 3.37 -10.53
N MET A 75 -16.61 2.65 -10.76
CA MET A 75 -16.31 2.06 -12.06
C MET A 75 -17.41 1.09 -12.50
N LEU A 76 -17.89 0.23 -11.60
CA LEU A 76 -18.94 -0.72 -11.94
C LEU A 76 -20.31 -0.03 -12.17
N ALA A 77 -20.58 1.09 -11.50
CA ALA A 77 -21.75 1.92 -11.76
C ALA A 77 -21.71 2.57 -13.16
N SER A 78 -20.52 2.94 -13.67
CA SER A 78 -20.36 3.52 -15.02
C SER A 78 -20.76 2.56 -16.16
N VAL A 79 -20.72 1.24 -15.92
CA VAL A 79 -21.11 0.19 -16.88
C VAL A 79 -22.46 -0.45 -16.54
N ASN A 80 -23.34 0.26 -15.83
CA ASN A 80 -24.67 -0.21 -15.43
C ASN A 80 -24.66 -1.57 -14.70
N TRP A 81 -23.64 -1.82 -13.87
CA TRP A 81 -23.50 -3.06 -13.09
C TRP A 81 -23.29 -4.34 -13.91
N ASP A 82 -22.88 -4.25 -15.19
CA ASP A 82 -22.50 -5.42 -16.00
C ASP A 82 -21.04 -5.86 -15.72
N PRO A 83 -20.80 -7.02 -15.09
CA PRO A 83 -19.46 -7.50 -14.79
C PRO A 83 -18.62 -7.81 -16.03
N VAL A 84 -19.25 -8.17 -17.15
CA VAL A 84 -18.55 -8.53 -18.39
C VAL A 84 -17.96 -7.28 -19.04
N GLN A 85 -18.73 -6.19 -19.09
CA GLN A 85 -18.24 -4.91 -19.59
C GLN A 85 -17.19 -4.30 -18.65
N PHE A 86 -17.36 -4.46 -17.34
CA PHE A 86 -16.37 -4.02 -16.35
C PHE A 86 -14.98 -4.64 -16.60
N VAL A 87 -14.89 -5.95 -16.79
CA VAL A 87 -13.59 -6.62 -17.05
C VAL A 87 -13.03 -6.22 -18.42
N ARG A 88 -13.88 -6.09 -19.44
CA ARG A 88 -13.45 -5.68 -20.79
C ARG A 88 -12.87 -4.28 -20.82
N GLN A 89 -13.49 -3.35 -20.09
CA GLN A 89 -13.16 -1.94 -20.11
C GLN A 89 -12.32 -1.51 -18.90
N LEU A 90 -11.85 -2.43 -18.06
CA LEU A 90 -11.16 -2.15 -16.80
C LEU A 90 -10.03 -1.12 -16.93
N PHE A 91 -9.29 -1.14 -18.04
CA PHE A 91 -8.18 -0.21 -18.31
C PHE A 91 -8.62 1.16 -18.85
N TRP A 92 -9.88 1.31 -19.27
CA TRP A 92 -10.46 2.54 -19.81
C TRP A 92 -11.42 3.23 -18.85
N LEU A 93 -11.94 2.52 -17.85
CA LEU A 93 -12.79 3.14 -16.83
C LEU A 93 -11.95 4.08 -15.95
N SER A 94 -12.44 5.29 -15.78
CA SER A 94 -11.88 6.29 -14.89
C SER A 94 -12.90 6.72 -13.84
N LEU A 95 -12.38 7.23 -12.74
CA LEU A 95 -13.13 8.09 -11.83
C LEU A 95 -12.71 9.52 -12.17
N ASP A 96 -13.59 10.28 -12.79
CA ASP A 96 -13.23 11.60 -13.30
C ASP A 96 -13.13 12.63 -12.15
N PRO A 97 -12.14 13.53 -12.21
CA PRO A 97 -12.03 14.63 -11.26
C PRO A 97 -13.20 15.63 -11.43
N PRO A 98 -13.51 16.43 -10.40
CA PRO A 98 -14.53 17.47 -10.54
C PRO A 98 -14.14 18.49 -11.61
N GLY A 99 -15.13 18.95 -12.37
CA GLY A 99 -14.92 19.95 -13.41
C GLY A 99 -14.38 21.28 -12.83
N PRO A 100 -13.71 22.11 -13.66
CA PRO A 100 -13.10 23.37 -13.21
C PRO A 100 -14.14 24.38 -12.70
N GLU A 101 -15.41 24.22 -13.05
CA GLU A 101 -16.54 25.02 -12.57
C GLU A 101 -16.67 25.04 -11.05
N TYR A 102 -16.26 23.97 -10.37
CA TYR A 102 -16.33 23.86 -8.91
C TYR A 102 -15.09 24.41 -8.19
N GLY A 103 -13.99 24.67 -8.90
CA GLY A 103 -12.73 25.13 -8.30
C GLY A 103 -12.28 24.26 -7.11
N LEU A 104 -12.14 24.87 -5.92
CA LEU A 104 -11.80 24.19 -4.66
C LEU A 104 -13.02 23.88 -3.78
N SER A 105 -14.23 24.12 -4.28
CA SER A 105 -15.46 23.86 -3.53
C SER A 105 -15.79 22.38 -3.52
N ILE A 106 -16.59 21.92 -2.55
CA ILE A 106 -17.03 20.52 -2.48
C ILE A 106 -18.16 20.32 -3.52
N PRO A 107 -17.92 19.55 -4.61
CA PRO A 107 -18.90 19.30 -5.65
C PRO A 107 -19.94 18.26 -5.18
N PRO A 108 -21.10 18.15 -5.86
CA PRO A 108 -22.05 17.08 -5.60
C PRO A 108 -21.43 15.70 -5.87
N LEU A 109 -21.95 14.67 -5.21
CA LEU A 109 -21.40 13.30 -5.30
C LEU A 109 -21.31 12.78 -6.74
N ASN A 110 -22.27 13.13 -7.59
CA ASN A 110 -22.34 12.65 -8.97
C ASN A 110 -21.38 13.38 -9.94
N ASP A 111 -20.85 14.56 -9.57
CA ASP A 111 -19.92 15.35 -10.40
C ASP A 111 -18.52 15.43 -9.76
N GLY A 112 -17.93 14.28 -9.48
CA GLY A 112 -16.54 14.20 -8.98
C GLY A 112 -16.38 14.31 -7.46
N GLY A 113 -17.47 14.36 -6.68
CA GLY A 113 -17.39 14.29 -5.21
C GLY A 113 -16.74 12.99 -4.71
N TRP A 114 -16.99 11.87 -5.41
CA TRP A 114 -16.33 10.59 -5.11
C TRP A 114 -14.81 10.65 -5.31
N TRP A 115 -14.32 11.43 -6.27
CA TRP A 115 -12.90 11.58 -6.54
C TRP A 115 -12.17 12.23 -5.35
N LEU A 116 -12.75 13.28 -4.76
CA LEU A 116 -12.16 13.95 -3.59
C LEU A 116 -12.18 13.05 -2.35
N ILE A 117 -13.27 12.31 -2.12
CA ILE A 117 -13.37 11.37 -0.99
C ILE A 117 -12.32 10.26 -1.13
N VAL A 118 -12.20 9.67 -2.32
CA VAL A 118 -11.19 8.65 -2.62
C VAL A 118 -9.78 9.22 -2.44
N GLY A 119 -9.51 10.40 -2.98
CA GLY A 119 -8.22 11.07 -2.86
C GLY A 119 -7.83 11.34 -1.40
N ALA A 120 -8.77 11.82 -0.59
CA ALA A 120 -8.56 12.05 0.84
C ALA A 120 -8.30 10.76 1.63
N LEU A 121 -9.08 9.71 1.36
CA LEU A 121 -8.92 8.40 2.01
C LEU A 121 -7.59 7.74 1.64
N LEU A 122 -7.22 7.79 0.36
CA LEU A 122 -5.96 7.24 -0.14
C LEU A 122 -4.76 8.00 0.43
N THR A 123 -4.84 9.34 0.46
CA THR A 123 -3.79 10.17 1.10
C THR A 123 -3.64 9.84 2.58
N THR A 124 -4.75 9.67 3.30
CA THR A 124 -4.74 9.27 4.71
C THR A 124 -4.12 7.88 4.89
N SER A 125 -4.47 6.92 4.04
CA SER A 125 -3.89 5.56 4.05
C SER A 125 -2.38 5.59 3.88
N ILE A 126 -1.88 6.37 2.91
CA ILE A 126 -0.46 6.55 2.65
C ILE A 126 0.25 7.19 3.86
N MET A 127 -0.34 8.23 4.45
CA MET A 127 0.24 8.91 5.62
C MET A 127 0.30 8.01 6.85
N LEU A 128 -0.74 7.21 7.09
CA LEU A 128 -0.75 6.22 8.16
C LEU A 128 0.27 5.11 7.90
N TRP A 129 0.44 4.68 6.65
CA TRP A 129 1.48 3.71 6.29
C TRP A 129 2.88 4.28 6.50
N TRP A 130 3.09 5.54 6.12
CA TRP A 130 4.32 6.27 6.37
C TRP A 130 4.59 6.33 7.88
N ALA A 131 3.60 6.77 8.69
CA ALA A 131 3.67 6.79 10.15
C ALA A 131 4.02 5.41 10.76
N ARG A 132 3.47 4.31 10.21
CA ARG A 132 3.83 2.94 10.58
C ARG A 132 5.31 2.64 10.38
N THR A 133 5.91 3.06 9.26
CA THR A 133 7.35 2.82 9.02
C THR A 133 8.23 3.51 10.08
N PHE A 134 7.83 4.68 10.61
CA PHE A 134 8.55 5.32 11.72
C PHE A 134 8.44 4.55 13.01
N GLN A 135 7.24 4.11 13.37
CA GLN A 135 7.06 3.34 14.60
C GLN A 135 7.90 2.08 14.59
N ILE A 136 7.96 1.36 13.46
CA ILE A 136 8.79 0.16 13.33
C ILE A 136 10.28 0.49 13.51
N SER A 137 10.78 1.54 12.85
CA SER A 137 12.19 1.94 13.01
C SER A 137 12.56 2.33 14.44
N ARG A 138 11.67 3.05 15.14
CA ARG A 138 11.85 3.46 16.53
C ARG A 138 11.82 2.27 17.48
N ASN A 139 10.90 1.33 17.27
CA ASN A 139 10.79 0.11 18.07
C ASN A 139 12.03 -0.79 17.93
N LEU A 140 12.74 -0.71 16.79
CA LEU A 140 13.98 -1.44 16.53
C LEU A 140 15.25 -0.65 16.91
N GLY A 141 15.12 0.58 17.43
CA GLY A 141 16.28 1.43 17.77
C GLY A 141 17.11 1.87 16.56
N MET A 142 16.54 1.81 15.34
CA MET A 142 17.24 2.16 14.10
C MET A 142 17.22 3.67 13.85
N SER A 143 18.21 4.17 13.12
CA SER A 143 18.26 5.58 12.73
C SER A 143 17.16 5.93 11.72
N ASN A 144 16.73 7.19 11.73
CA ASN A 144 15.65 7.70 10.87
C ASN A 144 16.09 7.88 9.40
N THR A 145 17.09 7.17 8.89
CA THR A 145 17.57 7.32 7.49
C THR A 145 16.47 6.98 6.48
N SER A 146 15.61 6.02 6.80
CA SER A 146 14.39 5.71 6.02
C SER A 146 13.47 6.94 5.87
N ARG A 147 13.47 7.89 6.82
CA ARG A 147 12.75 9.18 6.76
C ARG A 147 13.20 10.03 5.58
N GLY A 148 14.52 10.26 5.49
CA GLY A 148 15.11 11.20 4.53
C GLY A 148 14.96 10.72 3.08
N ARG A 149 15.00 9.40 2.87
CA ARG A 149 14.87 8.81 1.53
C ARG A 149 13.43 8.73 1.03
N LEU A 150 12.47 8.56 1.93
CA LEU A 150 11.06 8.42 1.57
C LEU A 150 10.32 9.76 1.49
N ALA A 151 10.73 10.78 2.25
CA ALA A 151 10.08 12.09 2.25
C ALA A 151 9.98 12.77 0.86
N PRO A 152 11.00 12.71 -0.03
CA PRO A 152 10.89 13.29 -1.37
C PRO A 152 9.88 12.56 -2.27
N ARG A 153 9.75 11.23 -2.11
CA ARG A 153 8.78 10.41 -2.85
C ARG A 153 7.35 10.76 -2.45
N TYR A 154 7.08 10.90 -1.16
CA TYR A 154 5.77 11.37 -0.72
C TYR A 154 5.50 12.79 -1.20
N ARG A 155 6.48 13.70 -1.11
CA ARG A 155 6.33 15.08 -1.62
C ARG A 155 5.87 15.12 -3.08
N SER A 156 6.37 14.23 -3.95
CA SER A 156 5.89 14.14 -5.33
C SER A 156 4.42 13.69 -5.45
N ILE A 157 4.00 12.71 -4.64
CA ILE A 157 2.59 12.27 -4.58
C ILE A 157 1.68 13.40 -4.08
N TRP A 158 2.13 14.15 -3.07
CA TRP A 158 1.43 15.32 -2.55
C TRP A 158 1.31 16.46 -3.58
N TYR A 159 2.37 16.71 -4.35
CA TYR A 159 2.31 17.70 -5.45
C TYR A 159 1.29 17.30 -6.51
N TRP A 160 1.26 16.03 -6.90
CA TRP A 160 0.30 15.54 -7.88
C TRP A 160 -1.14 15.49 -7.36
N ALA A 161 -1.35 15.11 -6.11
CA ALA A 161 -2.68 14.94 -5.54
C ALA A 161 -3.34 16.25 -5.07
N LEU A 162 -2.56 17.24 -4.62
CA LEU A 162 -3.10 18.49 -4.06
C LEU A 162 -2.75 19.76 -4.83
N PHE A 163 -1.64 19.78 -5.56
CA PHE A 163 -1.13 21.01 -6.21
C PHE A 163 -1.18 20.97 -7.74
N ALA A 164 -1.51 19.83 -8.35
CA ALA A 164 -1.79 19.71 -9.76
C ALA A 164 -3.27 19.34 -10.04
N PRO A 165 -4.27 20.08 -9.52
CA PRO A 165 -5.59 20.06 -10.11
C PRO A 165 -5.48 20.79 -11.46
N CYS A 166 -5.31 20.03 -12.54
CA CYS A 166 -5.63 20.52 -13.88
C CYS A 166 -7.15 20.58 -14.05
#